data_AF-A0A963WFY3-F1
#
_entry.id   AF-A0A963WFY3-F1
#
_cell.length_a   1.000
_cell.length_b   1.000
_cell.length_c   1.000
_cell.angle_alpha   90.00
_cell.angle_beta   90.00
_cell.angle_gamma   90.00
#
_symmetry.space_group_name_H-M   'P 1'
#
loop_
_entity.id
_entity.type
_entity.pdbx_description
1 polymer ?
#
loop_
_entity_poly.entity_id
_entity_poly.type
_entity_poly.pdbx_seq_one_letter_code
_entity_poly.pdbx_strand_id
1 'polypeptide(L)'
;MHWPAGIGDPTLIGWLTVAVYAGAALACALTARAAKPILAATKLYCRHDRVFWLVATVIFVFFGVNKQLDLQSLFTELARKVAYEHHWYDERRYYQKIFIEVLLGAAILTGLALIWGFRRSRAPVKIAIAGLACTGAFVVLRAASFHHVDLLLGGRLAGVRWNFILEVTGPAIVATAALVHRALDEGHGP
;
A
#
# COMPACT_ATOMS: atom_id res chain seq x y z
N MET A 1 -4.06 30.38 6.98
CA MET A 1 -4.78 30.06 5.73
C MET A 1 -5.36 28.67 5.88
N HIS A 2 -6.64 28.54 5.55
CA HIS A 2 -7.51 27.43 5.92
C HIS A 2 -7.21 26.24 5.03
N TRP A 3 -7.01 25.05 5.62
CA TRP A 3 -7.17 23.80 4.91
C TRP A 3 -8.60 23.78 4.37
N PRO A 4 -8.84 23.90 3.05
CA PRO A 4 -10.15 23.53 2.57
C PRO A 4 -10.21 22.02 2.84
N ALA A 5 -11.18 21.58 3.65
CA ALA A 5 -11.55 20.17 3.73
C ALA A 5 -12.15 19.75 2.37
N GLY A 6 -11.33 19.80 1.32
CA GLY A 6 -11.62 19.45 -0.05
C GLY A 6 -11.08 18.06 -0.31
N ILE A 7 -11.90 17.26 -0.98
CA ILE A 7 -11.53 15.98 -1.57
C ILE A 7 -10.14 16.12 -2.24
N GLY A 8 -9.16 15.34 -1.81
CA GLY A 8 -7.75 15.53 -2.16
C GLY A 8 -7.44 15.53 -3.65
N ASP A 9 -8.16 14.72 -4.43
CA ASP A 9 -8.05 14.70 -5.89
C ASP A 9 -9.41 14.30 -6.51
N PRO A 10 -10.31 15.26 -6.82
CA PRO A 10 -11.65 14.97 -7.34
C PRO A 10 -11.64 14.55 -8.82
N THR A 11 -10.50 14.03 -9.30
CA THR A 11 -10.36 13.53 -10.67
C THR A 11 -10.89 12.11 -10.80
N LEU A 12 -11.38 11.76 -11.98
CA LEU A 12 -11.81 10.39 -12.32
C LEU A 12 -10.71 9.36 -12.01
N ILE A 13 -9.44 9.73 -12.21
CA ILE A 13 -8.28 8.87 -11.96
C ILE A 13 -8.07 8.64 -10.45
N GLY A 14 -8.25 9.67 -9.63
CA GLY A 14 -8.21 9.55 -8.17
C GLY A 14 -9.26 8.57 -7.65
N TRP A 15 -10.52 8.71 -8.10
CA TRP A 15 -11.60 7.79 -7.74
C TRP A 15 -11.41 6.36 -8.25
N LEU A 16 -10.88 6.21 -9.46
CA LEU A 16 -10.59 4.88 -10.01
C LEU A 16 -9.50 4.17 -9.20
N THR A 17 -8.49 4.90 -8.73
CA THR A 17 -7.46 4.36 -7.83
C THR A 17 -8.06 3.90 -6.50
N VAL A 18 -8.99 4.68 -5.93
CA VAL A 18 -9.73 4.27 -4.72
C VAL A 18 -10.56 3.02 -4.97
N ALA A 19 -11.22 2.91 -6.13
CA ALA A 19 -11.96 1.71 -6.50
C ALA A 19 -11.05 0.48 -6.62
N VAL A 20 -9.83 0.64 -7.15
CA VAL A 20 -8.81 -0.42 -7.20
C VAL A 20 -8.40 -0.85 -5.79
N TYR A 21 -8.10 0.09 -4.89
CA TYR A 21 -7.78 -0.23 -3.50
C TYR A 21 -8.95 -0.91 -2.79
N ALA A 22 -10.18 -0.44 -3.00
CA ALA A 22 -11.39 -1.05 -2.45
C ALA A 22 -11.60 -2.49 -2.99
N GLY A 23 -11.36 -2.71 -4.29
CA GLY A 23 -11.41 -4.02 -4.91
C GLY A 23 -10.38 -5.00 -4.34
N ALA A 24 -9.13 -4.54 -4.16
CA ALA A 24 -8.09 -5.33 -3.50
C ALA A 24 -8.44 -5.65 -2.04
N ALA A 25 -8.95 -4.67 -1.29
CA ALA A 25 -9.39 -4.83 0.08
C ALA A 25 -10.52 -5.86 0.19
N LEU A 26 -11.51 -5.79 -0.71
CA LEU A 26 -12.63 -6.72 -0.77
C LEU A 26 -12.16 -8.13 -1.12
N ALA A 27 -11.30 -8.28 -2.12
CA ALA A 27 -10.73 -9.59 -2.49
C ALA A 27 -10.01 -10.23 -1.29
N CYS A 28 -9.15 -9.47 -0.60
CA CYS A 28 -8.48 -9.94 0.61
C CYS A 28 -9.47 -10.32 1.71
N ALA A 29 -10.52 -9.51 1.94
CA ALA A 29 -11.51 -9.75 2.98
C ALA A 29 -12.34 -11.02 2.71
N LEU A 30 -12.70 -11.25 1.44
CA LEU A 30 -13.41 -12.45 1.02
C LEU A 30 -12.53 -13.69 1.19
N THR A 31 -11.26 -13.64 0.79
CA THR A 31 -10.31 -14.75 0.99
C THR A 31 -10.07 -15.03 2.48
N ALA A 32 -9.96 -13.99 3.32
CA ALA A 32 -9.85 -14.14 4.77
C ALA A 32 -11.08 -14.82 5.41
N ARG A 33 -12.29 -14.60 4.86
CA ARG A 33 -13.53 -15.21 5.33
C ARG A 33 -13.71 -16.64 4.83
N ALA A 34 -13.21 -16.95 3.63
CA ALA A 34 -13.32 -18.26 3.02
C ALA A 34 -12.39 -19.32 3.63
N ALA A 35 -11.32 -18.91 4.32
CA ALA A 35 -10.37 -19.81 4.96
C ALA A 35 -11.02 -20.70 6.05
N LYS A 36 -11.36 -21.94 5.70
CA LYS A 36 -11.89 -22.96 6.61
C LYS A 36 -10.80 -23.96 6.99
N PRO A 37 -10.54 -24.22 8.29
CA PRO A 37 -9.59 -25.24 8.70
C PRO A 37 -10.18 -26.64 8.49
N ILE A 38 -9.55 -27.47 7.64
CA ILE A 38 -9.97 -28.86 7.38
C ILE A 38 -9.35 -29.84 8.40
N LEU A 39 -8.09 -29.61 8.85
CA LEU A 39 -7.42 -30.40 9.89
C LEU A 39 -6.70 -29.52 10.93
N ALA A 40 -6.41 -30.09 12.11
CA ALA A 40 -5.69 -29.42 13.19
C ALA A 40 -4.27 -28.95 12.79
N ALA A 41 -3.55 -29.71 11.96
CA ALA A 41 -2.24 -29.31 11.42
C ALA A 41 -2.36 -28.15 10.42
N THR A 42 -3.45 -28.09 9.64
CA THR A 42 -3.74 -26.99 8.72
C THR A 42 -4.24 -25.74 9.43
N LYS A 43 -4.74 -25.88 10.67
CA LYS A 43 -5.31 -24.78 11.48
C LYS A 43 -4.33 -23.63 11.70
N LEU A 44 -3.04 -23.94 11.95
CA LEU A 44 -2.01 -22.90 12.15
C LEU A 44 -1.75 -22.13 10.85
N TYR A 45 -1.72 -22.84 9.72
CA TYR A 45 -1.51 -22.27 8.40
C TYR A 45 -2.69 -21.40 7.96
N CYS A 46 -3.92 -21.90 8.13
CA CYS A 46 -5.15 -21.15 7.85
C CYS A 46 -5.27 -19.89 8.73
N ARG A 47 -4.80 -19.94 9.99
CA ARG A 47 -4.80 -18.77 10.88
C ARG A 47 -3.81 -17.71 10.40
N HIS A 48 -2.59 -18.10 10.02
CA HIS A 48 -1.58 -17.16 9.54
C HIS A 48 -2.01 -16.50 8.23
N ASP A 49 -2.47 -17.30 7.26
CA ASP A 49 -2.98 -16.78 5.98
C ASP A 49 -4.19 -15.84 6.20
N ARG A 50 -5.12 -16.22 7.09
CA ARG A 50 -6.27 -15.35 7.44
C ARG A 50 -5.85 -14.03 8.05
N VAL A 51 -4.89 -14.04 8.99
CA VAL A 51 -4.37 -12.81 9.59
C VAL A 51 -3.70 -11.94 8.53
N PHE A 52 -2.90 -12.52 7.64
CA PHE A 52 -2.29 -11.81 6.52
C PHE A 52 -3.32 -11.09 5.64
N TRP A 53 -4.35 -11.81 5.19
CA TRP A 53 -5.39 -11.25 4.33
C TRP A 53 -6.20 -10.15 5.04
N LEU A 54 -6.48 -10.30 6.34
CA LEU A 54 -7.12 -9.24 7.13
C LEU A 54 -6.25 -8.00 7.27
N VAL A 55 -4.95 -8.17 7.53
CA VAL A 55 -3.99 -7.07 7.59
C VAL A 55 -3.91 -6.37 6.23
N ALA A 56 -3.83 -7.12 5.13
CA ALA A 56 -3.84 -6.57 3.78
C ALA A 56 -5.12 -5.78 3.47
N THR A 57 -6.30 -6.26 3.90
CA THR A 57 -7.55 -5.50 3.81
C THR A 57 -7.45 -4.16 4.53
N VAL A 58 -6.98 -4.16 5.78
CA VAL A 58 -6.84 -2.92 6.57
C VAL A 58 -5.87 -1.95 5.88
N ILE A 59 -4.74 -2.44 5.36
CA ILE A 59 -3.75 -1.62 4.64
C ILE A 59 -4.37 -0.97 3.40
N PHE A 60 -5.11 -1.70 2.57
CA PHE A 60 -5.72 -1.12 1.37
C PHE A 60 -6.89 -0.18 1.68
N VAL A 61 -7.68 -0.45 2.71
CA VAL A 61 -8.68 0.51 3.20
C VAL A 61 -7.99 1.79 3.65
N PHE A 62 -6.90 1.67 4.42
CA PHE A 62 -6.09 2.81 4.84
C PHE A 62 -5.56 3.58 3.64
N PHE A 63 -5.02 2.93 2.60
CA PHE A 63 -4.56 3.63 1.40
C PHE A 63 -5.70 4.32 0.63
N GLY A 64 -6.86 3.69 0.49
CA GLY A 64 -8.02 4.32 -0.15
C GLY A 64 -8.51 5.57 0.61
N VAL A 65 -8.59 5.49 1.94
CA VAL A 65 -8.97 6.61 2.80
C VAL A 65 -7.90 7.70 2.78
N ASN A 66 -6.63 7.34 2.93
CA ASN A 66 -5.50 8.26 2.88
C ASN A 66 -5.46 9.02 1.53
N LYS A 67 -5.72 8.33 0.42
CA LYS A 67 -5.78 8.94 -0.92
C LYS A 67 -6.82 10.06 -1.01
N GLN A 68 -7.97 9.91 -0.34
CA GLN A 68 -9.05 10.90 -0.35
C GLN A 68 -8.82 12.04 0.64
N LEU A 69 -8.29 11.73 1.82
CA LEU A 69 -8.01 12.71 2.87
C LEU A 69 -6.78 13.58 2.58
N ASP A 70 -5.96 13.19 1.60
CA ASP A 70 -4.67 13.82 1.29
C ASP A 70 -3.83 14.10 2.56
N LEU A 71 -3.61 13.05 3.36
CA LEU A 71 -2.86 13.16 4.61
C LEU A 71 -1.43 13.66 4.37
N GLN A 72 -0.91 13.48 3.16
CA GLN A 72 0.40 13.99 2.75
C GLN A 72 0.43 15.52 2.79
N SER A 73 -0.56 16.18 2.19
CA SER A 73 -0.65 17.64 2.23
C SER A 73 -0.86 18.13 3.68
N LEU A 74 -1.66 17.43 4.48
CA LEU A 74 -1.93 17.81 5.88
C LEU A 74 -0.65 17.71 6.72
N PHE A 75 0.07 16.60 6.59
CA PHE A 75 1.34 16.39 7.27
C PHE A 75 2.38 17.43 6.85
N THR A 76 2.45 17.76 5.55
CA THR A 76 3.38 18.75 5.02
C THR A 76 3.09 20.15 5.59
N GLU A 77 1.82 20.52 5.73
CA GLU A 77 1.44 21.79 6.36
C GLU A 77 1.78 21.84 7.85
N LEU A 78 1.50 20.76 8.59
CA LEU A 78 1.87 20.65 10.00
C LEU A 78 3.39 20.72 10.18
N ALA A 79 4.14 19.95 9.38
CA ALA A 79 5.59 19.97 9.38
C ALA A 79 6.14 21.36 9.05
N ARG A 80 5.51 22.07 8.12
CA ARG A 80 5.89 23.44 7.77
C ARG A 80 5.69 24.41 8.94
N LYS A 81 4.55 24.34 9.65
CA LYS A 81 4.29 25.19 10.83
C LYS A 81 5.32 24.94 11.93
N VAL A 82 5.56 23.68 12.28
CA VAL A 82 6.57 23.28 13.27
C VAL A 82 7.97 23.75 12.82
N ALA A 83 8.31 23.61 11.54
CA ALA A 83 9.60 24.02 11.03
C ALA A 83 9.82 25.54 11.06
N TYR A 84 8.77 26.34 10.88
CA TYR A 84 8.85 27.80 11.04
C TYR A 84 8.98 28.21 12.51
N GLU A 85 8.29 27.53 13.43
CA GLU A 85 8.39 27.80 14.87
C GLU A 85 9.77 27.43 15.44
N HIS A 86 10.42 26.40 14.91
CA HIS A 86 11.72 25.92 15.39
C HIS A 86 12.93 26.31 14.51
N HIS A 87 12.76 27.20 13.52
CA HIS A 87 13.81 27.59 12.55
C HIS A 87 14.43 26.41 11.76
N TRP A 88 13.76 25.27 11.67
CA TRP A 88 14.22 24.09 10.90
C TRP A 88 14.07 24.25 9.40
N TYR A 89 13.44 25.34 8.97
CA TYR A 89 13.09 25.56 7.57
C TYR A 89 14.31 25.83 6.66
N ASP A 90 15.41 26.31 7.25
CA ASP A 90 16.68 26.51 6.56
C ASP A 90 17.42 25.17 6.30
N GLU A 91 17.13 24.15 7.12
CA GLU A 91 17.71 22.80 7.01
C GLU A 91 16.74 21.77 6.40
N ARG A 92 15.82 22.21 5.54
CA ARG A 92 14.81 21.32 4.93
C ARG A 92 15.39 20.06 4.27
N ARG A 93 16.55 20.18 3.62
CA ARG A 93 17.22 19.05 2.97
C ARG A 93 17.71 18.00 3.98
N TYR A 94 18.12 18.44 5.17
CA TYR A 94 18.58 17.55 6.24
C TYR A 94 17.42 16.71 6.78
N TYR A 95 16.29 17.35 7.11
CA TYR A 95 15.11 16.64 7.61
C TYR A 95 14.43 15.78 6.55
N GLN A 96 14.42 16.19 5.28
CA GLN A 96 13.98 15.34 4.17
C GLN A 96 14.83 14.07 4.05
N LYS A 97 16.15 14.19 4.17
CA LYS A 97 17.06 13.04 4.14
C LYS A 97 16.77 12.08 5.30
N ILE A 98 16.66 12.57 6.54
CA ILE A 98 16.32 11.74 7.71
C ILE A 98 14.98 11.03 7.50
N PHE A 99 13.96 11.76 7.03
CA PHE A 99 12.64 11.18 6.78
C PHE A 99 12.73 10.00 5.80
N ILE A 100 13.49 10.16 4.73
CA ILE A 100 13.68 9.12 3.71
C ILE A 100 14.50 7.94 4.24
N GLU A 101 15.54 8.19 5.02
CA GLU A 101 16.35 7.15 5.66
C GLU A 101 15.51 6.32 6.64
N VAL A 102 14.70 6.96 7.48
CA VAL A 102 13.77 6.29 8.40
C VAL A 102 12.74 5.47 7.63
N LEU A 103 12.16 6.05 6.57
CA LEU A 103 11.13 5.39 5.77
C LEU A 103 11.70 4.18 4.99
N LEU A 104 12.91 4.32 4.44
CA LEU A 104 13.62 3.23 3.77
C LEU A 104 14.00 2.13 4.77
N GLY A 105 14.52 2.49 5.95
CA GLY A 105 14.82 1.54 7.02
C GLY A 105 13.59 0.76 7.46
N ALA A 106 12.46 1.45 7.67
CA ALA A 106 11.18 0.81 8.00
C ALA A 106 10.69 -0.13 6.89
N ALA A 107 10.83 0.27 5.62
CA ALA A 107 10.46 -0.56 4.49
C ALA A 107 11.32 -1.84 4.40
N ILE A 108 12.64 -1.73 4.59
CA ILE A 108 13.56 -2.88 4.61
C ILE A 108 13.21 -3.83 5.76
N LEU A 109 13.07 -3.31 6.99
CA LEU A 109 12.73 -4.12 8.16
C LEU A 109 11.40 -4.85 7.99
N THR A 110 10.38 -4.15 7.47
CA THR A 110 9.08 -4.73 7.19
C THR A 110 9.18 -5.81 6.10
N GLY A 111 9.93 -5.55 5.02
CA GLY A 111 10.15 -6.51 3.94
C GLY A 111 10.84 -7.79 4.44
N LEU A 112 11.90 -7.65 5.25
CA LEU A 112 12.59 -8.78 5.86
C LEU A 112 11.67 -9.56 6.81
N ALA A 113 10.88 -8.87 7.64
CA ALA A 113 9.92 -9.50 8.54
C ALA A 113 8.86 -10.30 7.76
N LEU A 114 8.35 -9.77 6.64
CA LEU A 114 7.39 -10.46 5.77
C LEU A 114 8.02 -11.67 5.08
N ILE A 115 9.21 -11.54 4.48
CA ILE A 115 9.93 -12.66 3.85
C ILE A 115 10.17 -13.77 4.86
N TRP A 116 10.63 -13.42 6.07
CA TRP A 116 10.91 -14.38 7.11
C TRP A 116 9.63 -15.03 7.65
N GLY A 117 8.61 -14.23 7.99
CA GLY A 117 7.34 -14.72 8.55
C GLY A 117 6.55 -15.62 7.61
N PHE A 118 6.61 -15.34 6.30
CA PHE A 118 5.82 -16.03 5.27
C PHE A 118 6.66 -16.95 4.36
N ARG A 119 7.91 -17.28 4.74
CA ARG A 119 8.79 -18.15 3.92
C ARG A 119 8.17 -19.51 3.59
N ARG A 120 7.34 -20.03 4.51
CA ARG A 120 6.63 -21.32 4.40
C ARG A 120 5.22 -21.20 3.82
N SER A 121 4.75 -20.00 3.47
CA SER A 121 3.42 -19.76 2.90
C SER A 121 3.33 -20.19 1.43
N ARG A 122 2.10 -20.35 0.93
CA ARG A 122 1.84 -20.77 -0.46
C ARG A 122 2.25 -19.68 -1.45
N ALA A 123 2.51 -20.06 -2.70
CA ALA A 123 2.93 -19.13 -3.76
C ALA A 123 2.01 -17.89 -3.90
N PRO A 124 0.66 -17.98 -3.81
CA PRO A 124 -0.20 -16.80 -3.88
C PRO A 124 0.07 -15.78 -2.77
N VAL A 125 0.33 -16.23 -1.53
CA VAL A 125 0.65 -15.32 -0.42
C VAL A 125 1.98 -14.60 -0.68
N LYS A 126 2.98 -15.30 -1.24
CA LYS A 126 4.27 -14.69 -1.62
C LYS A 126 4.10 -13.63 -2.72
N ILE A 127 3.26 -13.91 -3.72
CA ILE A 127 2.92 -12.96 -4.78
C ILE A 127 2.19 -11.74 -4.20
N ALA A 128 1.26 -11.95 -3.25
CA ALA A 128 0.57 -10.86 -2.56
C ALA A 128 1.53 -10.00 -1.73
N ILE A 129 2.52 -10.59 -1.06
CA ILE A 129 3.57 -9.84 -0.35
C ILE A 129 4.38 -8.98 -1.33
N ALA A 130 4.75 -9.52 -2.49
CA ALA A 130 5.44 -8.73 -3.52
C ALA A 130 4.56 -7.57 -4.03
N GLY A 131 3.27 -7.81 -4.25
CA GLY A 131 2.31 -6.76 -4.63
C GLY A 131 2.19 -5.65 -3.58
N LEU A 132 2.06 -6.02 -2.29
CA LEU A 132 2.05 -5.08 -1.17
C LEU A 132 3.36 -4.28 -1.07
N ALA A 133 4.51 -4.93 -1.26
CA ALA A 133 5.81 -4.27 -1.28
C ALA A 133 5.92 -3.25 -2.42
N CYS A 134 5.43 -3.59 -3.62
CA CYS A 134 5.35 -2.66 -4.74
C CYS A 134 4.43 -1.46 -4.43
N THR A 135 3.26 -1.68 -3.84
CA THR A 135 2.36 -0.58 -3.41
C THR A 135 3.03 0.31 -2.36
N GLY A 136 3.66 -0.28 -1.34
CA GLY A 136 4.36 0.46 -0.30
C GLY A 136 5.51 1.29 -0.85
N ALA A 137 6.34 0.69 -1.72
CA ALA A 137 7.43 1.40 -2.39
C ALA A 137 6.92 2.59 -3.21
N PHE A 138 5.82 2.42 -3.94
CA PHE A 138 5.19 3.52 -4.68
C PHE A 138 4.72 4.65 -3.76
N VAL A 139 4.04 4.34 -2.66
CA VAL A 139 3.57 5.34 -1.68
C VAL A 139 4.75 6.09 -1.06
N VAL A 140 5.82 5.38 -0.72
CA VAL A 140 7.07 5.96 -0.19
C VAL A 140 7.73 6.89 -1.20
N LEU A 141 7.87 6.46 -2.46
CA LEU A 141 8.44 7.28 -3.53
C LEU A 141 7.63 8.56 -3.75
N ARG A 142 6.30 8.46 -3.70
CA ARG A 142 5.40 9.62 -3.79
C ARG A 142 5.56 10.57 -2.60
N ALA A 143 5.76 10.05 -1.39
CA ALA A 143 5.96 10.85 -0.19
C ALA A 143 7.33 11.56 -0.16
N ALA A 144 8.36 10.93 -0.74
CA ALA A 144 9.71 11.47 -0.76
C ALA A 144 9.89 12.70 -1.68
N SER A 145 8.95 12.96 -2.61
CA SER A 145 8.90 14.12 -3.53
C SER A 145 10.28 14.54 -4.07
N PHE A 146 11.07 13.55 -4.51
CA PHE A 146 12.31 13.86 -5.20
C PHE A 146 11.94 14.47 -6.55
N HIS A 147 12.39 15.69 -6.80
CA HIS A 147 12.05 16.45 -8.01
C HIS A 147 12.29 15.65 -9.32
N HIS A 148 13.28 14.76 -9.33
CA HIS A 148 13.59 13.86 -10.46
C HIS A 148 12.58 12.72 -10.63
N VAL A 149 12.09 12.16 -9.52
CA VAL A 149 11.07 11.11 -9.51
C VAL A 149 9.72 11.72 -9.91
N ASP A 150 9.42 12.94 -9.46
CA ASP A 150 8.18 13.64 -9.85
C ASP A 150 8.12 13.92 -11.36
N LEU A 151 9.25 14.25 -11.99
CA LEU A 151 9.37 14.40 -13.45
C LEU A 151 9.14 13.08 -14.20
N LEU A 152 9.71 11.98 -13.72
CA LEU A 152 9.50 10.64 -14.30
C LEU A 152 8.06 10.14 -14.10
N LEU A 153 7.49 10.33 -12.90
CA LEU A 153 6.12 9.94 -12.55
C LEU A 153 5.05 10.82 -13.22
N GLY A 154 5.39 12.07 -13.55
CA GLY A 154 4.56 13.02 -14.29
C GLY A 154 4.47 12.72 -15.79
N GLY A 155 5.36 11.86 -16.31
CA GLY A 155 5.34 11.40 -17.69
C GLY A 155 4.06 10.63 -18.05
N ARG A 156 3.66 10.70 -19.32
CA ARG A 156 2.52 9.95 -19.86
C ARG A 156 3.03 8.81 -20.73
N LEU A 157 2.53 7.60 -20.49
CA LEU A 157 2.69 6.44 -21.35
C LEU A 157 1.34 6.13 -21.99
N ALA A 158 1.25 6.14 -23.33
CA ALA A 158 0.01 5.85 -24.06
C ALA A 158 -1.21 6.68 -23.58
N GLY A 159 -1.00 7.94 -23.17
CA GLY A 159 -2.05 8.83 -22.66
C GLY A 159 -2.36 8.69 -21.16
N VAL A 160 -1.83 7.65 -20.49
CA VAL A 160 -2.00 7.39 -19.05
C VAL A 160 -0.76 7.85 -18.27
N ARG A 161 -0.95 8.44 -17.10
CA ARG A 161 0.17 8.88 -16.24
C ARG A 161 0.92 7.67 -15.67
N TRP A 162 2.26 7.69 -15.70
CA TRP A 162 3.10 6.65 -15.09
C TRP A 162 2.77 6.41 -13.62
N ASN A 163 2.50 7.49 -12.89
CA ASN A 163 2.05 7.45 -11.51
C ASN A 163 0.86 6.50 -11.31
N PHE A 164 -0.17 6.60 -12.16
CA PHE A 164 -1.37 5.78 -12.05
C PHE A 164 -1.09 4.29 -12.31
N ILE A 165 -0.29 3.98 -13.33
CA ILE A 165 0.08 2.59 -13.66
C ILE A 165 0.79 1.94 -12.47
N LEU A 166 1.78 2.62 -11.89
CA LEU A 166 2.52 2.12 -10.74
C LEU A 166 1.63 1.99 -9.50
N GLU A 167 0.71 2.93 -9.30
CA GLU A 167 -0.22 2.93 -8.16
C GLU A 167 -1.20 1.74 -8.19
N VAL A 168 -1.67 1.36 -9.38
CA VAL A 168 -2.67 0.28 -9.58
C VAL A 168 -2.03 -1.10 -9.70
N THR A 169 -0.77 -1.20 -10.14
CA THR A 169 -0.10 -2.48 -10.38
C THR A 169 -0.02 -3.35 -9.11
N GLY A 170 0.44 -2.78 -7.99
CA GLY A 170 0.57 -3.51 -6.74
C GLY A 170 -0.77 -4.07 -6.21
N PRO A 171 -1.82 -3.24 -6.05
CA PRO A 171 -3.14 -3.72 -5.62
C PRO A 171 -3.74 -4.76 -6.56
N ALA A 172 -3.56 -4.61 -7.88
CA ALA A 172 -4.04 -5.59 -8.85
C ALA A 172 -3.37 -6.96 -8.70
N ILE A 173 -2.04 -6.99 -8.46
CA ILE A 173 -1.30 -8.22 -8.15
C ILE A 173 -1.87 -8.87 -6.88
N VAL A 174 -2.11 -8.09 -5.82
CA VAL A 174 -2.63 -8.63 -4.55
C VAL A 174 -4.05 -9.17 -4.71
N ALA A 175 -4.93 -8.43 -5.41
CA ALA A 175 -6.29 -8.86 -5.68
C ALA A 175 -6.29 -10.19 -6.47
N THR A 176 -5.46 -10.29 -7.51
CA THR A 176 -5.33 -11.52 -8.32
C THR A 176 -4.81 -12.68 -7.49
N ALA A 177 -3.78 -12.45 -6.67
CA ALA A 177 -3.25 -13.47 -5.76
C ALA A 177 -4.29 -13.93 -4.73
N ALA A 178 -5.13 -13.04 -4.21
CA ALA A 178 -6.21 -13.38 -3.29
C ALA A 178 -7.27 -14.27 -3.95
N LEU A 179 -7.66 -13.97 -5.20
CA LEU A 179 -8.61 -14.76 -5.98
C LEU A 179 -8.05 -16.14 -6.32
N VAL A 180 -6.78 -16.22 -6.75
CA VAL A 180 -6.11 -17.50 -7.03
C VAL A 180 -5.97 -18.34 -5.77
N HIS A 181 -5.60 -17.74 -4.62
CA HIS A 181 -5.55 -18.44 -3.34
C HIS A 181 -6.90 -19.08 -2.99
N ARG A 182 -7.98 -18.31 -3.17
CA ARG A 182 -9.34 -18.79 -2.93
C ARG A 182 -9.76 -19.90 -3.90
N ALA A 183 -9.48 -19.78 -5.19
CA ALA A 183 -9.79 -20.82 -6.17
C ALA A 183 -9.06 -22.14 -5.88
N LEU A 184 -7.82 -22.06 -5.39
CA LEU A 184 -7.07 -23.23 -4.95
C LEU A 184 -7.69 -23.89 -3.72
N ASP A 185 -8.27 -23.12 -2.80
CA ASP A 185 -8.97 -23.67 -1.63
C ASP A 185 -10.33 -24.28 -1.99
N GLU A 186 -11.05 -23.71 -2.98
CA GLU A 186 -12.33 -24.24 -3.47
C GLU A 186 -12.15 -25.52 -4.30
N GLY A 187 -11.07 -25.64 -5.10
CA GLY A 187 -10.76 -26.82 -5.91
C GLY A 187 -10.29 -28.07 -5.11
N HIS A 188 -10.04 -27.93 -3.81
CA HIS A 188 -9.73 -29.03 -2.89
C HIS A 188 -10.90 -29.34 -1.93
N GLY A 189 -12.10 -28.80 -2.20
CA GLY A 189 -13.34 -29.21 -1.54
C GLY A 189 -13.78 -30.62 -1.98
N PRO A 190 -14.45 -31.39 -1.11
CA PRO A 190 -14.78 -32.81 -1.29
C PRO A 190 -15.59 -33.13 -2.54
#